data_AF-A0A819WAF3-F1
#
_entry.id   AF-A0A819WAF3-F1
#
_cell.length_a   1.000
_cell.length_b   1.000
_cell.length_c   1.000
_cell.angle_alpha   90.00
_cell.angle_beta   90.00
_cell.angle_gamma   90.00
#
_symmetry.space_group_name_H-M   'P 1'
#
loop_
_entity.id
_entity.type
_entity.pdbx_description
1 polymer ?
#
loop_
_entity_poly.entity_id
_entity_poly.type
_entity_poly.pdbx_seq_one_letter_code
_entity_poly.pdbx_strand_id
1 'polypeptide(L)'
;PENILDWNQTHVHDWLISHGLLQMSRLFVNFNGRSLMYMSEIIENVELKQVISLLQDDSLQRTSQSLSLVELAHLRSLLNQQKQSLTSTIVAKSTKV
;
A
#
# COMPACT_ATOMS: atom_id res chain seq x y z
N PRO A 1 12.29 5.99 -6.69
CA PRO A 1 11.63 6.45 -7.94
C PRO A 1 10.43 7.32 -7.60
N GLU A 2 10.06 8.30 -8.43
CA GLU A 2 8.87 9.13 -8.16
C GLU A 2 7.58 8.35 -8.41
N ASN A 3 7.57 7.49 -9.43
CA ASN A 3 6.43 6.65 -9.76
C ASN A 3 6.45 5.36 -8.94
N ILE A 4 5.37 5.12 -8.19
CA ILE A 4 5.19 3.90 -7.38
C ILE A 4 5.28 2.62 -8.22
N LEU A 5 4.90 2.64 -9.51
CA LEU A 5 4.95 1.45 -10.37
C LEU A 5 6.39 0.97 -10.67
N ASP A 6 7.38 1.83 -10.43
CA ASP A 6 8.80 1.54 -10.60
C ASP A 6 9.48 1.14 -9.27
N TRP A 7 8.74 1.10 -8.16
CA TRP A 7 9.28 0.73 -6.86
C TRP A 7 9.54 -0.77 -6.77
N ASN A 8 10.75 -1.11 -6.36
CA ASN A 8 11.08 -2.45 -5.87
C ASN A 8 10.72 -2.60 -4.37
N GLN A 9 11.04 -3.74 -3.79
CA GLN A 9 10.74 -4.08 -2.40
C GLN A 9 11.38 -3.11 -1.38
N THR A 10 12.63 -2.72 -1.62
CA THR A 10 13.34 -1.76 -0.74
C THR A 10 12.65 -0.40 -0.74
N HIS A 11 12.28 0.12 -1.91
CA HIS A 11 11.57 1.40 -2.00
C HIS A 11 10.23 1.36 -1.25
N VAL A 12 9.49 0.26 -1.36
CA VAL A 12 8.23 0.06 -0.62
C VAL A 12 8.47 0.04 0.89
N HIS A 13 9.46 -0.73 1.34
CA HIS A 13 9.81 -0.84 2.76
C HIS A 13 10.19 0.51 3.36
N ASP A 14 11.09 1.24 2.71
CA ASP A 14 11.55 2.55 3.16
C ASP A 14 10.42 3.57 3.17
N TRP A 15 9.54 3.54 2.16
CA TRP A 15 8.38 4.41 2.09
C TRP A 15 7.41 4.15 3.25
N LEU A 16 7.11 2.89 3.58
CA LEU A 16 6.25 2.54 4.71
C LEU A 16 6.87 2.99 6.05
N ILE A 17 8.17 2.77 6.24
CA ILE A 17 8.89 3.22 7.46
C ILE A 17 8.86 4.75 7.58
N SER A 18 9.10 5.48 6.50
CA SER A 18 9.12 6.95 6.51
C SER A 18 7.77 7.57 6.89
N HIS A 19 6.67 6.83 6.70
CA HIS A 19 5.31 7.22 7.11
C HIS A 19 4.87 6.61 8.45
N GLY A 20 5.80 5.99 9.19
CA GLY A 20 5.52 5.38 10.50
C GLY A 20 4.67 4.11 10.45
N LEU A 21 4.61 3.42 9.30
CA LEU A 21 3.85 2.18 9.10
C LEU A 21 4.73 0.95 9.32
N LEU A 22 5.16 0.74 10.56
CA LEU A 22 6.17 -0.27 10.89
C LEU A 22 5.61 -1.71 10.83
N GLN A 23 4.35 -1.94 11.19
CA GLN A 23 3.78 -3.29 11.05
C GLN A 23 3.56 -3.60 9.56
N MET A 24 3.08 -2.62 8.80
CA MET A 24 2.90 -2.78 7.35
C MET A 24 4.22 -3.02 6.61
N SER A 25 5.32 -2.38 7.01
CA SER A 25 6.64 -2.60 6.37
C SER A 25 7.19 -4.01 6.57
N ARG A 26 6.77 -4.68 7.66
CA ARG A 26 7.08 -6.09 7.94
C ARG A 26 6.12 -7.03 7.22
N LEU A 27 4.82 -6.72 7.24
CA LEU A 27 3.79 -7.52 6.60
C LEU A 27 3.99 -7.58 5.07
N PHE A 28 4.36 -6.45 4.47
CA PHE A 28 4.58 -6.29 3.04
C PHE A 28 6.06 -6.37 2.62
N VAL A 29 6.89 -7.09 3.37
CA VAL A 29 8.35 -7.20 3.10
C VAL A 29 8.68 -7.66 1.67
N ASN A 30 7.81 -8.43 1.03
CA ASN A 30 8.00 -8.94 -0.33
C ASN A 30 7.27 -8.12 -1.42
N PHE A 31 6.59 -7.03 -1.05
CA PHE A 31 5.79 -6.25 -2.00
C PHE A 31 6.67 -5.26 -2.73
N ASN A 32 6.54 -5.23 -4.05
CA ASN A 32 6.99 -4.09 -4.86
C ASN A 32 5.83 -3.10 -5.05
N GLY A 33 6.07 -1.98 -5.71
CA GLY A 33 5.03 -0.96 -5.85
C GLY A 33 3.82 -1.41 -6.65
N ARG A 34 3.98 -2.30 -7.64
CA ARG A 34 2.86 -2.91 -8.36
C ARG A 34 2.00 -3.78 -7.43
N SER A 35 2.63 -4.58 -6.57
CA SER A 35 1.94 -5.38 -5.55
C SER A 35 1.12 -4.48 -4.60
N LEU A 36 1.65 -3.34 -4.17
CA LEU A 36 0.91 -2.37 -3.36
C LEU A 36 -0.32 -1.79 -4.09
N MET A 37 -0.20 -1.50 -5.38
CA MET A 37 -1.32 -0.99 -6.17
C MET A 37 -2.43 -2.04 -6.32
N TYR A 38 -2.07 -3.29 -6.63
CA TYR A 38 -3.04 -4.39 -6.66
C TYR A 38 -3.69 -4.63 -5.30
N MET A 39 -2.93 -4.50 -4.21
CA MET A 39 -3.49 -4.57 -2.86
C MET A 39 -4.51 -3.46 -2.60
N SER A 40 -4.21 -2.24 -3.05
CA SER A 40 -5.16 -1.12 -2.97
C SER A 40 -6.44 -1.39 -3.74
N GLU A 41 -6.36 -1.99 -4.93
CA GLU A 41 -7.53 -2.42 -5.71
C GLU A 41 -8.33 -3.52 -5.02
N ILE A 42 -7.66 -4.49 -4.39
CA ILE A 42 -8.34 -5.56 -3.62
C ILE A 42 -9.09 -4.94 -2.43
N ILE A 43 -8.47 -4.02 -1.70
CA ILE A 43 -9.11 -3.32 -0.57
C ILE A 43 -10.35 -2.53 -1.01
N GLU A 44 -10.36 -2.00 -2.24
CA GLU A 44 -11.49 -1.23 -2.77
C GLU A 44 -12.62 -2.09 -3.32
N ASN A 45 -12.30 -3.23 -3.95
CA ASN A 45 -13.27 -4.02 -4.70
C ASN A 45 -13.79 -5.25 -3.95
N VAL A 46 -13.10 -5.71 -2.90
CA VAL A 46 -13.47 -6.88 -2.09
C VAL A 46 -14.17 -6.43 -0.81
N GLU A 47 -14.94 -7.33 -0.18
CA GLU A 47 -15.44 -7.09 1.17
C GLU A 47 -14.30 -6.75 2.13
N LEU A 48 -14.23 -5.49 2.54
CA LEU A 48 -13.19 -4.94 3.40
C LEU A 48 -12.98 -5.78 4.67
N LYS A 49 -14.06 -6.33 5.24
CA LYS A 49 -13.99 -7.20 6.42
C LYS A 49 -13.18 -8.47 6.17
N GLN A 50 -13.31 -9.08 5.00
CA GLN A 50 -12.56 -10.29 4.63
C GLN A 50 -11.07 -9.96 4.48
N VAL A 51 -10.75 -8.87 3.79
CA VAL A 51 -9.36 -8.42 3.61
C VAL A 51 -8.70 -8.09 4.96
N ILE A 52 -9.41 -7.40 5.84
CA ILE A 52 -8.93 -7.10 7.19
C ILE A 52 -8.67 -8.38 7.98
N SER A 53 -9.60 -9.35 7.93
CA SER A 53 -9.43 -10.63 8.62
C SER A 53 -8.18 -11.36 8.15
N LEU A 54 -7.97 -11.46 6.84
CA LEU A 54 -6.80 -12.12 6.27
C LEU A 54 -5.48 -11.42 6.65
N LEU A 55 -5.48 -10.08 6.67
CA LEU A 55 -4.30 -9.31 7.08
C LEU A 55 -4.03 -9.44 8.59
N GLN A 56 -5.07 -9.54 9.41
CA GLN A 56 -4.94 -9.78 10.85
C GLN A 56 -4.32 -11.15 11.11
N ASP A 57 -4.78 -12.19 10.42
CA ASP A 57 -4.23 -13.54 10.53
C ASP A 57 -2.76 -13.59 10.09
N ASP A 58 -2.44 -13.00 8.93
CA ASP A 58 -1.07 -12.98 8.41
C ASP A 58 -0.14 -12.12 9.29
N SER A 59 -0.62 -10.99 9.81
CA SER A 59 0.13 -10.17 10.78
C SER A 59 0.44 -10.95 12.05
N LEU A 60 -0.53 -11.66 12.60
CA LEU A 60 -0.34 -12.47 13.80
C LEU A 60 0.68 -13.59 13.54
N GLN A 61 0.62 -14.25 12.39
CA GLN A 61 1.55 -15.33 12.01
C GLN A 61 2.97 -14.83 11.78
N ARG A 62 3.16 -13.70 11.08
CA ARG A 62 4.48 -13.22 10.66
C ARG A 62 5.17 -12.33 11.67
N THR A 63 4.39 -11.54 12.41
CA THR A 63 4.92 -10.51 13.30
C THR A 63 4.62 -10.78 14.76
N SER A 64 3.78 -11.80 15.06
CA SER A 64 3.25 -12.05 16.41
C SER A 64 2.53 -10.84 17.01
N GLN A 65 1.98 -9.98 16.15
CA GLN A 65 1.28 -8.76 16.55
C GLN A 65 -0.06 -8.68 15.82
N SER A 66 -1.08 -8.28 16.57
CA SER A 66 -2.37 -7.90 15.99
C SER A 66 -2.19 -6.68 15.09
N LEU A 67 -2.82 -6.73 13.92
CA LEU A 67 -2.78 -5.63 12.96
C LEU A 67 -3.37 -4.35 13.56
N SER A 68 -2.58 -3.27 13.56
CA SER A 68 -3.05 -1.95 13.95
C SER A 68 -4.06 -1.42 12.93
N LEU A 69 -5.31 -1.23 13.36
CA LEU A 69 -6.33 -0.57 12.54
C LEU A 69 -5.97 0.88 12.22
N VAL A 70 -5.18 1.54 13.07
CA VAL A 70 -4.67 2.89 12.83
C VAL A 70 -3.66 2.89 11.68
N GLU A 71 -2.70 1.97 11.68
CA GLU A 71 -1.75 1.84 10.57
C GLU A 71 -2.47 1.46 9.28
N LEU A 72 -3.50 0.60 9.35
CA LEU A 72 -4.25 0.19 8.17
C LEU A 72 -5.04 1.36 7.55
N ALA A 73 -5.71 2.16 8.39
CA ALA A 73 -6.40 3.36 7.93
C ALA A 73 -5.43 4.37 7.29
N HIS A 74 -4.25 4.53 7.90
CA HIS A 74 -3.21 5.42 7.37
C HIS A 74 -2.67 4.91 6.03
N LEU A 75 -2.37 3.61 5.91
CA LEU A 75 -1.97 3.00 4.65
C LEU A 75 -2.99 3.25 3.54
N ARG A 76 -4.29 3.03 3.83
CA ARG A 76 -5.36 3.27 2.85
C ARG A 76 -5.37 4.72 2.35
N SER A 77 -5.20 5.68 3.26
CA SER A 77 -5.10 7.10 2.90
C SER A 77 -3.93 7.36 1.94
N LEU A 78 -2.74 6.82 2.25
CA LEU A 78 -1.55 7.02 1.42
C LEU A 78 -1.68 6.36 0.04
N LEU A 79 -2.25 5.17 -0.06
CA LEU A 79 -2.49 4.51 -1.35
C LEU A 79 -3.46 5.30 -2.23
N ASN A 80 -4.50 5.90 -1.63
CA ASN A 80 -5.41 6.79 -2.35
C ASN A 80 -4.69 8.03 -2.91
N GLN A 81 -3.76 8.62 -2.14
CA GLN A 81 -2.95 9.75 -2.61
C GLN A 81 -2.04 9.36 -3.78
N GLN A 82 -1.43 8.18 -3.73
CA GLN A 82 -0.61 7.66 -4.83
C GLN A 82 -1.44 7.43 -6.09
N LYS A 83 -2.64 6.86 -5.96
CA LYS A 83 -3.59 6.72 -7.08
C LYS A 83 -3.94 8.06 -7.73
N GLN A 84 -4.22 9.08 -6.93
CA GLN A 84 -4.53 10.43 -7.43
C GLN A 84 -3.32 11.06 -8.15
N SER A 85 -2.11 10.89 -7.62
CA SER A 85 -0.89 11.36 -8.27
C SER A 85 -0.67 10.73 -9.65
N LEU A 86 -0.93 9.42 -9.78
CA LEU A 86 -0.84 8.71 -11.05
C LEU A 86 -1.86 9.20 -12.08
N THR A 87 -3.12 9.40 -11.68
CA THR A 87 -4.16 9.89 -12.60
C THR A 87 -3.91 11.33 -13.03
N SER A 88 -3.45 12.21 -12.12
CA SER A 88 -3.03 13.57 -12.49
C SER A 88 -1.87 13.58 -13.47
N THR A 89 -0.91 12.66 -13.34
CA THR A 89 0.23 12.54 -14.25
C THR A 89 -0.17 12.09 -15.65
N ILE A 90 -1.16 11.18 -15.76
CA ILE A 90 -1.69 10.72 -17.05
C ILE A 90 -2.42 11.86 -17.76
N VAL A 91 -3.27 12.60 -17.06
CA VAL A 91 -4.00 13.75 -17.64
C VAL A 91 -3.02 14.82 -18.15
N ALA A 92 -1.99 15.18 -17.35
CA ALA A 92 -1.00 16.18 -17.75
C ALA A 92 -0.15 15.79 -18.97
N LYS A 93 0.07 14.48 -19.20
CA LYS A 93 0.74 13.99 -20.42
C LYS A 93 -0.18 13.98 -21.64
N SER A 94 -1.48 13.70 -21.45
CA SER A 94 -2.47 13.67 -22.53
C SER A 94 -2.87 15.06 -23.04
N THR A 95 -2.71 16.13 -22.25
CA THR A 95 -3.01 17.52 -22.67
C THR A 95 -1.84 18.21 -23.39
N LYS A 96 -0.70 17.53 -23.57
CA LYS A 96 0.50 18.07 -24.26
C LYS A 96 0.65 17.59 -25.72
N VAL A 97 -0.45 17.22 -26.38
CA VAL A 97 -0.47 16.85 -27.82
C VAL A 97 -1.17 17.94 -28.62
#